data_AF-A0A962YND7-F1
#
_entry.id   AF-A0A962YND7-F1
#
_cell.length_a   1.000
_cell.length_b   1.000
_cell.length_c   1.000
_cell.angle_alpha   90.00
_cell.angle_beta   90.00
_cell.angle_gamma   90.00
#
_symmetry.space_group_name_H-M   'P 1'
#
loop_
_entity.id
_entity.type
_entity.pdbx_description
1 polymer ?
#
loop_
_entity_poly.entity_id
_entity_poly.type
_entity_poly.pdbx_seq_one_letter_code
_entity_poly.pdbx_strand_id
1 'polypeptide(L)'
;MDINLVNLTLSIHCGTSCPYREHCPYLIQSVAGTPAAPELASDDTLLYFTSHMPTLKQATGLLIQEALRRSGGNQTAAAKLLGISQQALSKRLRSGNS
;
A
#
# COMPACT_ATOMS: atom_id res chain seq x y z
N MET A 1 19.12 31.23 -18.42
CA MET A 1 18.87 32.64 -18.06
C MET A 1 17.38 32.82 -17.98
N ASP A 2 16.74 33.23 -16.92
CA ASP A 2 17.07 33.55 -15.53
C ASP A 2 15.66 33.61 -14.91
N ILE A 3 15.38 32.83 -13.86
CA ILE A 3 15.39 33.30 -12.46
C ILE A 3 14.60 34.61 -12.31
N ASN A 4 13.44 34.53 -11.67
CA ASN A 4 13.09 35.31 -10.47
C ASN A 4 11.58 35.12 -10.16
N LEU A 5 11.26 34.57 -8.98
CA LEU A 5 10.89 35.37 -7.79
C LEU A 5 9.41 35.77 -7.93
N VAL A 6 8.49 35.46 -7.03
CA VAL A 6 8.59 35.56 -5.58
C VAL A 6 7.47 34.70 -4.97
N ASN A 7 7.81 33.94 -3.93
CA ASN A 7 6.87 33.40 -2.96
C ASN A 7 5.94 34.50 -2.39
N LEU A 8 4.66 34.22 -2.18
CA LEU A 8 4.05 34.49 -0.87
C LEU A 8 2.76 33.68 -0.62
N THR A 9 2.92 32.77 0.32
CA THR A 9 1.96 32.04 1.14
C THR A 9 0.66 32.77 1.51
N LEU A 10 -0.41 31.97 1.49
CA LEU A 10 -1.50 31.88 2.48
C LEU A 10 -2.88 32.46 2.14
N SER A 11 -3.79 31.49 1.94
CA SER A 11 -5.14 31.36 2.52
C SER A 11 -6.39 31.69 1.70
N ILE A 12 -7.17 30.61 1.44
CA ILE A 12 -8.60 30.45 1.82
C ILE A 12 -9.60 31.25 0.97
N HIS A 13 -10.70 30.77 0.35
CA HIS A 13 -11.71 29.71 0.56
C HIS A 13 -12.36 29.45 -0.80
N CYS A 14 -12.69 28.22 -1.22
CA CYS A 14 -13.78 28.04 -2.20
C CYS A 14 -14.37 26.61 -2.24
N GLY A 15 -15.47 26.37 -1.51
CA GLY A 15 -16.41 25.29 -1.85
C GLY A 15 -17.10 25.63 -3.18
N THR A 16 -17.31 24.65 -4.07
CA THR A 16 -17.51 24.80 -5.54
C THR A 16 -16.25 24.99 -6.41
N SER A 17 -15.02 24.91 -5.87
CA SER A 17 -13.77 25.00 -6.67
C SER A 17 -12.84 23.77 -6.59
N CYS A 18 -13.36 22.55 -6.73
CA CYS A 18 -12.49 21.48 -7.20
C CYS A 18 -12.81 21.22 -8.68
N PRO A 19 -12.06 21.83 -9.62
CA PRO A 19 -12.27 21.64 -11.06
C PRO A 19 -11.84 20.25 -11.55
N TYR A 20 -11.41 19.36 -10.65
CA TYR A 20 -10.85 18.04 -10.98
C TYR A 20 -11.74 16.89 -10.50
N ARG A 21 -13.05 17.06 -10.68
CA ARG A 21 -14.07 16.07 -10.35
C ARG A 21 -13.85 14.72 -11.07
N GLU A 22 -13.23 14.74 -12.25
CA GLU A 22 -12.96 13.55 -13.09
C GLU A 22 -11.66 12.79 -12.73
N HIS A 23 -10.89 13.26 -11.74
CA HIS A 23 -9.59 12.66 -11.36
C HIS A 23 -9.41 12.61 -9.84
N CYS A 24 -10.51 12.73 -9.09
CA CYS A 24 -10.49 12.47 -7.66
C CYS A 24 -10.17 11.00 -7.41
N PRO A 25 -9.03 10.66 -6.78
CA PRO A 25 -8.57 9.27 -6.61
C PRO A 25 -9.39 8.47 -5.56
N TYR A 26 -10.57 8.96 -5.16
CA TYR A 26 -11.44 8.32 -4.16
C TYR A 26 -12.88 8.08 -4.65
N LEU A 27 -13.18 8.27 -5.93
CA LEU A 27 -14.52 8.01 -6.47
C LEU A 27 -14.67 6.51 -6.81
N ILE A 28 -14.79 5.67 -5.77
CA ILE A 28 -14.99 4.23 -5.93
C ILE A 28 -16.49 3.91 -6.05
N GLN A 29 -16.80 3.16 -7.11
CA GLN A 29 -18.09 2.68 -7.58
C GLN A 29 -19.08 2.22 -6.50
N SER A 30 -20.33 2.67 -6.65
CA SER A 30 -21.52 2.00 -6.13
C SER A 30 -21.66 0.60 -6.77
N VAL A 31 -21.63 -0.47 -5.96
CA VAL A 31 -22.02 -1.82 -6.38
C VAL A 31 -23.45 -2.09 -5.95
N ALA A 32 -24.41 -1.59 -6.72
CA ALA A 32 -25.79 -2.06 -6.67
C ALA A 32 -25.94 -3.22 -7.67
N GLY A 33 -26.01 -4.46 -7.20
CA GLY A 33 -26.26 -5.62 -8.07
C GLY A 33 -26.17 -6.99 -7.38
N THR A 34 -27.33 -7.48 -6.93
CA THR A 34 -27.77 -8.89 -6.90
C THR A 34 -27.13 -9.90 -5.92
N PRO A 35 -27.95 -10.61 -5.11
CA PRO A 35 -27.53 -11.81 -4.37
C PRO A 35 -27.60 -13.03 -5.29
N ALA A 36 -26.45 -13.55 -5.70
CA ALA A 36 -26.35 -14.83 -6.41
C ALA A 36 -25.21 -15.67 -5.82
N ALA A 37 -25.48 -16.97 -5.70
CA ALA A 37 -24.76 -18.04 -5.02
C ALA A 37 -23.23 -18.11 -5.26
N PRO A 38 -22.48 -18.80 -4.36
CA PRO A 38 -21.03 -18.87 -4.45
C PRO A 38 -20.62 -19.89 -5.51
N GLU A 39 -20.50 -19.45 -6.75
CA GLU A 39 -19.87 -20.24 -7.81
C GLU A 39 -18.85 -19.37 -8.55
N LEU A 40 -17.69 -19.16 -7.92
CA LEU A 40 -16.45 -18.74 -8.58
C LEU A 40 -15.27 -19.44 -7.91
N ALA A 41 -14.89 -20.59 -8.47
CA ALA A 41 -13.58 -21.19 -8.26
C ALA A 41 -12.54 -20.39 -9.06
N SER A 42 -12.16 -19.22 -8.57
CA SER A 42 -10.88 -18.62 -8.92
C SER A 42 -9.98 -18.69 -7.69
N ASP A 43 -8.91 -19.47 -7.79
CA ASP A 43 -7.92 -19.64 -6.72
C ASP A 43 -7.01 -18.40 -6.63
N ASP A 44 -7.65 -17.24 -6.42
CA ASP A 44 -7.01 -15.93 -6.25
C ASP A 44 -6.70 -15.67 -4.77
N THR A 45 -6.53 -16.73 -3.97
CA THR A 45 -6.31 -16.60 -2.53
C THR A 45 -4.87 -16.18 -2.25
N LEU A 46 -4.65 -14.86 -2.16
CA LEU A 46 -3.32 -14.29 -1.90
C LEU A 46 -2.85 -14.46 -0.45
N LEU A 47 -3.76 -14.46 0.52
CA LEU A 47 -3.48 -14.65 1.94
C LEU A 47 -4.66 -15.33 2.64
N TYR A 48 -4.36 -16.25 3.56
CA TYR A 48 -5.33 -16.89 4.44
C TYR A 48 -4.99 -16.59 5.90
N PHE A 49 -6.00 -16.20 6.69
CA PHE A 49 -5.85 -15.94 8.12
C PHE A 49 -6.50 -17.05 8.96
N THR A 50 -5.86 -17.40 10.07
CA THR A 50 -6.43 -18.33 11.06
C THR A 50 -7.46 -17.64 11.96
N SER A 51 -8.01 -18.35 12.95
CA SER A 51 -8.90 -17.78 13.98
C SER A 51 -8.28 -16.63 14.76
N HIS A 52 -6.95 -16.59 14.88
CA HIS A 52 -6.23 -15.49 15.53
C HIS A 52 -5.68 -14.52 14.50
N MET A 53 -6.07 -13.25 14.65
CA MET A 53 -5.58 -12.15 13.84
C MET A 53 -4.16 -11.77 14.29
N PRO A 54 -3.15 -11.75 13.41
CA PRO A 54 -1.84 -11.24 13.76
C PRO A 54 -1.89 -9.73 14.00
N THR A 55 -1.06 -9.23 14.90
CA THR A 55 -0.76 -7.79 14.96
C THR A 55 -0.07 -7.35 13.66
N LEU A 56 -0.11 -6.05 13.35
CA LEU A 56 0.61 -5.49 12.20
C LEU A 56 2.09 -5.85 12.23
N LYS A 57 2.69 -5.82 13.42
CA LYS A 57 4.06 -6.24 13.69
C LYS A 57 4.30 -7.68 13.27
N GLN A 58 3.47 -8.62 13.72
CA GLN A 58 3.60 -10.04 13.38
C GLN A 58 3.38 -10.28 11.89
N ALA A 59 2.31 -9.73 11.32
CA ALA A 59 2.01 -9.86 9.89
C ALA A 59 3.15 -9.34 9.01
N THR A 60 3.70 -8.17 9.36
CA THR A 60 4.87 -7.60 8.65
C THR A 60 6.08 -8.52 8.76
N GLY A 61 6.33 -9.12 9.92
CA GLY A 61 7.42 -10.08 10.11
C GLY A 61 7.28 -11.32 9.23
N LEU A 62 6.08 -11.91 9.22
CA LEU A 62 5.77 -13.09 8.41
C LEU A 62 5.96 -12.80 6.92
N LEU A 63 5.49 -11.64 6.44
CA LEU A 63 5.67 -11.22 5.05
C LEU A 63 7.15 -10.98 4.69
N ILE A 64 7.91 -10.32 5.57
CA ILE A 64 9.35 -10.09 5.35
C ILE A 64 10.11 -11.42 5.30
N GLN A 65 9.81 -12.33 6.22
CA GLN A 65 10.44 -13.64 6.27
C GLN A 65 10.16 -14.42 4.98
N GLU A 66 8.91 -14.44 4.51
CA GLU A 66 8.55 -15.14 3.29
C GLU A 66 9.22 -14.52 2.04
N ALA A 67 9.29 -13.18 1.96
CA ALA A 67 9.99 -12.51 0.88
C ALA A 67 11.50 -12.82 0.86
N LEU A 68 12.15 -12.83 2.04
CA LEU A 68 13.56 -13.21 2.17
C LEU A 68 13.79 -14.68 1.81
N ARG A 69 12.88 -15.57 2.21
CA ARG A 69 12.95 -16.99 1.86
C ARG A 69 12.88 -17.18 0.34
N ARG A 70 11.93 -16.52 -0.33
CA ARG A 70 11.79 -16.55 -1.81
C ARG A 70 12.97 -15.91 -2.54
N SER A 71 13.63 -14.94 -1.93
CA SER A 71 14.79 -14.27 -2.51
C SER A 71 16.14 -14.89 -2.16
N GLY A 72 16.17 -16.02 -1.44
CA GLY A 72 17.41 -16.64 -0.98
C GLY A 72 18.22 -15.76 -0.02
N GLY A 73 17.55 -14.93 0.79
CA GLY A 73 18.18 -14.00 1.72
C GLY A 73 18.64 -12.68 1.08
N ASN A 74 18.48 -12.51 -0.23
CA ASN A 74 18.85 -11.26 -0.91
C ASN A 74 17.83 -10.15 -0.55
N GLN A 75 18.26 -9.19 0.27
CA GLN A 75 17.41 -8.09 0.75
C GLN A 75 16.93 -7.17 -0.38
N THR A 76 17.74 -6.92 -1.41
CA THR A 76 17.33 -6.08 -2.54
C THR A 76 16.22 -6.75 -3.33
N ALA A 77 16.32 -8.05 -3.59
CA ALA A 77 15.27 -8.81 -4.25
C ALA A 77 14.01 -8.96 -3.37
N ALA A 78 14.16 -9.21 -2.06
CA ALA A 78 13.03 -9.26 -1.14
C ALA A 78 12.28 -7.92 -1.06
N ALA A 79 13.00 -6.80 -1.02
CA ALA A 79 12.38 -5.47 -1.01
C ALA A 79 11.56 -5.21 -2.29
N LYS A 80 12.07 -5.66 -3.45
CA LYS A 80 11.33 -5.63 -4.72
C LYS A 80 10.06 -6.48 -4.66
N LEU A 81 10.13 -7.71 -4.11
CA LEU A 81 8.95 -8.58 -3.95
C LEU A 81 7.88 -7.94 -3.05
N LEU A 82 8.31 -7.21 -2.01
CA LEU A 82 7.42 -6.51 -1.08
C LEU A 82 6.95 -5.14 -1.60
N GLY A 83 7.45 -4.66 -2.74
CA GLY A 83 7.10 -3.35 -3.29
C GLY A 83 7.59 -2.15 -2.46
N ILE A 84 8.68 -2.30 -1.71
CA ILE A 84 9.27 -1.23 -0.88
C ILE A 84 10.74 -0.97 -1.24
N SER A 85 11.29 0.15 -0.77
CA SER A 85 12.72 0.41 -0.93
C SER A 85 13.56 -0.54 -0.07
N GLN A 86 14.77 -0.87 -0.54
CA GLN A 86 15.71 -1.68 0.23
C GLN A 86 16.06 -1.00 1.57
N GLN A 87 16.14 0.33 1.61
CA GLN A 87 16.39 1.09 2.84
C GLN A 87 15.25 0.91 3.86
N ALA A 88 13.99 0.89 3.39
CA ALA A 88 12.84 0.64 4.26
C ALA A 88 12.86 -0.79 4.83
N LEU A 89 13.18 -1.79 4.00
CA LEU A 89 13.35 -3.17 4.48
C LEU A 89 14.48 -3.28 5.50
N SER A 90 15.63 -2.69 5.19
CA SER A 90 16.81 -2.70 6.05
C SER A 90 16.54 -2.03 7.40
N LYS A 91 15.77 -0.93 7.42
CA LYS A 91 15.29 -0.30 8.66
C LYS A 91 14.42 -1.26 9.47
N ARG A 92 13.46 -1.95 8.84
CA ARG A 92 12.55 -2.90 9.50
C ARG A 92 13.30 -4.09 10.13
N LEU A 93 14.32 -4.59 9.44
CA LEU A 93 15.19 -5.65 9.93
C LEU A 93 16.00 -5.21 11.16
N ARG A 94 16.59 -4.00 11.10
CA ARG A 94 17.34 -3.44 12.24
C ARG A 94 16.45 -3.13 13.43
N SER A 95 15.24 -2.66 13.19
CA SER A 95 14.28 -2.34 14.27
C SER A 95 13.67 -3.59 14.90
N GLY A 96 14.04 -4.80 14.48
CA GLY A 96 13.56 -6.05 15.07
C GLY A 96 12.03 -6.10 15.12
N ASN A 97 11.37 -5.69 14.04
CA ASN A 97 9.93 -5.58 13.98
C ASN A 97 9.27 -4.56 14.97
N SER A 98 9.97 -3.57 15.55
CA SER A 98 9.43 -2.55 16.51
C SER A 98 7.95 -2.23 16.35
#